data_AF-A0A8E0VN18-F1
#
_entry.id   AF-A0A8E0VN18-F1
#
_cell.length_a   1.000
_cell.length_b   1.000
_cell.length_c   1.000
_cell.angle_alpha   90.00
_cell.angle_beta   90.00
_cell.angle_gamma   90.00
#
_symmetry.space_group_name_H-M   'P 1'
#
loop_
_entity.id
_entity.type
_entity.pdbx_description
1 polymer ?
#
loop_
_entity_poly.entity_id
_entity_poly.type
_entity_poly.pdbx_seq_one_letter_code
_entity_poly.pdbx_strand_id
1 'polypeptide(L)'
;MTGDTHQYASLVFKIALFTNLLSVLFNVVNDCDETYNYWEPLHFIVTQGHGGGFQTWEYSPSYGLRSYLYLWLIGWPAFLVAYFGWPMWLGFLLVRLHLALWSAGALTYLAVILARVVPSNAVGKSFGLPLSIWFCGFYALSPGNFISATTLVPSGPATTLCQLMLAFWLSGHIFWAVGCVALTGILIWPFAAILGVPLAFYLTGSNRLFKLIMYSCVWTAILVPVTLLIDTYHFGRVVLAPLNIIRYNVFPNAQNVSGSASQLYGVEPASFYIKNYILNHNIVFGLAGFFLLLTICQSLYALSSRVFRGSKTVLSQQGPIPIYLSFICATPMVLWNLVFFAQQHKEERFLFPGYPFISLGAAIFIYWLVQRIARLTRWSRV
;
A
#
# COMPACT_ATOMS: atom_id res chain seq x y z
N MET A 1 -11.84 12.73 26.26
CA MET A 1 -11.63 11.75 25.17
C MET A 1 -10.45 12.09 24.26
N THR A 2 -9.90 13.32 24.26
CA THR A 2 -8.77 13.71 23.39
C THR A 2 -7.40 13.21 23.89
N GLY A 3 -7.18 13.11 25.21
CA GLY A 3 -5.88 12.72 25.79
C GLY A 3 -5.34 11.34 25.37
N ASP A 4 -6.18 10.30 25.44
CA ASP A 4 -5.75 8.93 25.14
C ASP A 4 -5.40 8.74 23.65
N THR A 5 -6.14 9.39 22.76
CA THR A 5 -5.86 9.32 21.31
C THR A 5 -4.51 9.94 20.96
N HIS A 6 -4.12 11.03 21.65
CA HIS A 6 -2.81 11.66 21.47
C HIS A 6 -1.67 10.76 21.99
N GLN A 7 -1.86 10.05 23.11
CA GLN A 7 -0.85 9.12 23.63
C GLN A 7 -0.60 7.95 22.68
N TYR A 8 -1.65 7.32 22.15
CA TYR A 8 -1.51 6.21 21.20
C TYR A 8 -0.90 6.66 19.86
N ALA A 9 -1.23 7.85 19.38
CA ALA A 9 -0.64 8.40 18.16
C ALA A 9 0.89 8.57 18.30
N SER A 10 1.35 9.12 19.43
CA SER A 10 2.78 9.30 19.70
C SER A 10 3.50 7.94 19.81
N LEU A 11 2.89 6.95 20.46
CA LEU A 11 3.46 5.61 20.57
C LEU A 11 3.60 4.93 19.21
N VAL A 12 2.55 4.95 18.39
CA VAL A 12 2.59 4.38 17.03
C VAL A 12 3.68 5.04 16.21
N PHE A 13 3.76 6.37 16.22
CA PHE A 13 4.79 7.10 15.49
C PHE A 13 6.20 6.68 15.91
N LYS A 14 6.45 6.56 17.21
CA LYS A 14 7.76 6.13 17.73
C LYS A 14 8.11 4.71 17.29
N ILE A 15 7.17 3.78 17.34
CA ILE A 15 7.38 2.39 16.90
C ILE A 15 7.66 2.37 15.39
N ALA A 16 6.80 3.00 14.60
CA ALA A 16 6.92 3.09 13.15
C ALA A 16 8.25 3.72 12.69
N LEU A 17 8.61 4.84 13.32
CA LEU A 17 9.86 5.53 13.03
C LEU A 17 11.06 4.65 13.39
N PHE A 18 11.06 4.03 14.58
CA PHE A 18 12.15 3.17 15.01
C PHE A 18 12.35 1.98 14.05
N THR A 19 11.28 1.25 13.72
CA THR A 19 11.37 0.09 12.81
C THR A 19 11.84 0.48 11.41
N ASN A 20 11.35 1.61 10.90
CA ASN A 20 11.74 2.07 9.57
C ASN A 20 13.18 2.63 9.56
N LEU A 21 13.66 3.25 10.63
CA LEU A 21 15.06 3.67 10.77
C LEU A 21 16.01 2.47 10.82
N LEU A 22 15.61 1.37 11.47
CA LEU A 22 16.37 0.12 11.39
C LEU A 22 16.41 -0.40 9.95
N SER A 23 15.31 -0.30 9.21
CA SER A 23 15.29 -0.68 7.78
C SER A 23 16.25 0.18 6.95
N VAL A 24 16.33 1.51 7.17
CA VAL A 24 17.28 2.38 6.46
C VAL A 24 18.72 1.84 6.55
N LEU A 25 19.12 1.41 7.75
CA LEU A 25 20.49 0.99 8.05
C LEU A 25 20.78 -0.48 7.70
N PHE A 26 19.82 -1.38 7.94
CA PHE A 26 20.05 -2.83 7.92
C PHE A 26 19.30 -3.58 6.81
N ASN A 27 18.42 -2.92 6.06
CA ASN A 27 17.72 -3.56 4.95
C ASN A 27 18.67 -3.79 3.77
N VAL A 28 18.69 -5.01 3.28
CA VAL A 28 19.51 -5.42 2.14
C VAL A 28 18.74 -5.17 0.84
N VAL A 29 19.45 -4.82 -0.23
CA VAL A 29 18.84 -4.75 -1.57
C VAL A 29 18.68 -6.18 -2.07
N ASN A 30 17.47 -6.72 -1.98
CA ASN A 30 17.18 -8.12 -2.31
C ASN A 30 16.98 -8.36 -3.82
N ASP A 31 16.84 -7.28 -4.58
CA ASP A 31 16.34 -7.33 -5.94
C ASP A 31 17.25 -6.56 -6.91
N CYS A 32 17.65 -7.23 -7.99
CA CYS A 32 18.44 -6.59 -9.03
C CYS A 32 17.66 -5.51 -9.80
N ASP A 33 16.33 -5.61 -9.86
CA ASP A 33 15.46 -4.57 -10.42
C ASP A 33 15.61 -3.27 -9.63
N GLU A 34 15.70 -3.35 -8.30
CA GLU A 34 15.92 -2.17 -7.46
C GLU A 34 17.23 -1.46 -7.82
N THR A 35 18.32 -2.22 -7.91
CA THR A 35 19.64 -1.69 -8.26
C THR A 35 19.66 -1.10 -9.66
N TYR A 36 19.36 -1.90 -10.67
CA TYR A 36 19.59 -1.52 -12.06
C TYR A 36 18.48 -0.62 -12.63
N ASN A 37 17.23 -0.76 -12.20
CA ASN A 37 16.13 0.09 -12.70
C ASN A 37 15.87 1.32 -11.83
N TYR A 38 16.50 1.49 -10.67
CA TYR A 38 16.24 2.69 -9.87
C TYR A 38 17.49 3.32 -9.27
N TRP A 39 18.34 2.57 -8.56
CA TRP A 39 19.55 3.15 -7.97
C TRP A 39 20.55 3.62 -9.02
N GLU A 40 20.82 2.81 -10.05
CA GLU A 40 21.74 3.13 -11.15
C GLU A 40 21.24 4.32 -12.01
N PRO A 41 19.97 4.34 -12.49
CA PRO A 41 19.42 5.51 -13.17
C PRO A 41 19.39 6.77 -12.29
N LEU A 42 19.09 6.63 -10.99
CA LEU A 42 19.11 7.76 -10.07
C LEU A 42 20.53 8.32 -9.95
N HIS A 43 21.52 7.46 -9.74
CA HIS A 43 22.93 7.85 -9.68
C HIS A 43 23.40 8.51 -10.99
N PHE A 44 22.97 7.98 -12.14
CA PHE A 44 23.25 8.57 -13.44
C PHE A 44 22.70 9.99 -13.56
N ILE A 45 21.43 10.24 -13.22
CA ILE A 45 20.83 11.58 -13.35
C ILE A 45 21.38 12.58 -12.33
N VAL A 46 21.67 12.17 -11.09
CA VAL A 46 22.16 13.11 -10.06
C VAL A 46 23.63 13.47 -10.25
N THR A 47 24.43 12.56 -10.81
CA THR A 47 25.84 12.85 -11.15
C THR A 47 26.02 13.40 -12.56
N GLN A 48 24.93 13.57 -13.32
CA GLN A 48 24.96 13.99 -14.73
C GLN A 48 25.88 13.09 -15.58
N GLY A 49 25.93 11.80 -15.27
CA GLY A 49 26.79 10.81 -15.93
C GLY A 49 28.27 10.83 -15.53
N HIS A 50 28.75 11.84 -14.80
CA HIS A 50 30.17 11.92 -14.38
C HIS A 50 30.56 10.83 -13.39
N GLY A 51 29.62 10.38 -12.56
CA GLY A 51 29.83 9.36 -11.55
C GLY A 51 29.76 7.92 -12.05
N GLY A 52 29.62 7.72 -13.37
CA GLY A 52 29.13 6.47 -13.93
C GLY A 52 27.66 6.23 -13.55
N GLY A 53 27.06 5.17 -14.08
CA GLY A 53 25.66 4.81 -13.80
C GLY A 53 25.02 4.17 -15.02
N PHE A 54 24.32 3.07 -14.81
CA PHE A 54 23.67 2.35 -15.91
C PHE A 54 22.25 2.86 -16.15
N GLN A 55 21.91 2.99 -17.44
CA GLN A 55 20.55 3.17 -17.90
C GLN A 55 20.07 1.84 -18.50
N THR A 56 19.00 1.28 -17.95
CA THR A 56 18.39 0.06 -18.49
C THR A 56 17.55 0.37 -19.74
N TRP A 57 17.13 -0.68 -20.44
CA TRP A 57 16.18 -0.52 -21.55
C TRP A 57 14.87 0.14 -21.12
N GLU A 58 14.45 -0.01 -19.86
CA GLU A 58 13.22 0.58 -19.34
C GLU A 58 13.27 2.11 -19.27
N TYR A 59 14.46 2.68 -19.03
CA TYR A 59 14.72 4.12 -19.10
C TYR A 59 15.26 4.55 -20.46
N SER A 60 15.47 3.66 -21.41
CA SER A 60 15.94 4.05 -22.74
C SER A 60 14.85 4.82 -23.52
N PRO A 61 15.22 5.81 -24.35
CA PRO A 61 14.30 6.47 -25.27
C PRO A 61 13.51 5.52 -26.16
N SER A 62 14.07 4.36 -26.52
CA SER A 62 13.40 3.37 -27.38
C SER A 62 12.11 2.83 -26.75
N TYR A 63 12.12 2.51 -25.46
CA TYR A 63 10.97 1.92 -24.77
C TYR A 63 10.21 2.91 -23.89
N GLY A 64 10.91 3.70 -23.07
CA GLY A 64 10.31 4.67 -22.15
C GLY A 64 9.23 4.08 -21.25
N LEU A 65 9.59 3.06 -20.47
CA LEU A 65 8.67 2.30 -19.61
C LEU A 65 8.59 2.85 -18.18
N ARG A 66 9.63 3.55 -17.70
CA ARG A 66 9.66 4.14 -16.36
C ARG A 66 9.72 5.66 -16.44
N SER A 67 9.04 6.33 -15.53
CA SER A 67 9.04 7.79 -15.51
C SER A 67 10.28 8.31 -14.79
N TYR A 68 10.96 9.30 -15.38
CA TYR A 68 12.05 10.01 -14.70
C TYR A 68 11.51 10.87 -13.55
N LEU A 69 10.24 11.29 -13.61
CA LEU A 69 9.59 12.01 -12.51
C LEU A 69 9.53 11.17 -11.22
N TYR A 70 9.42 9.84 -11.32
CA TYR A 70 9.53 8.96 -10.16
C TYR A 70 10.90 9.09 -9.47
N LEU A 71 11.98 9.07 -10.24
CA LEU A 71 13.34 9.23 -9.72
C LEU A 71 13.54 10.60 -9.08
N TRP A 72 12.99 11.67 -9.66
CA TRP A 72 13.05 13.01 -9.06
C TRP A 72 12.24 13.11 -7.77
N LEU A 73 11.04 12.54 -7.75
CA LEU A 73 10.13 12.61 -6.60
C LEU A 73 10.72 11.93 -5.37
N ILE A 74 11.33 10.76 -5.53
CA ILE A 74 11.87 9.97 -4.41
C ILE A 74 13.37 10.26 -4.18
N GLY A 75 14.11 10.50 -5.25
CA GLY A 75 15.56 10.62 -5.28
C GLY A 75 16.12 12.03 -5.04
N TRP A 76 15.28 13.05 -4.82
CA TRP A 76 15.73 14.42 -4.54
C TRP A 76 16.77 14.55 -3.41
N PRO A 77 16.80 13.71 -2.34
CA PRO A 77 17.86 13.81 -1.34
C PRO A 77 19.24 13.46 -1.92
N ALA A 78 19.31 12.50 -2.84
CA ALA A 78 20.56 12.15 -3.52
C ALA A 78 21.03 13.27 -4.45
N PHE A 79 20.10 14.01 -5.08
CA PHE A 79 20.44 15.21 -5.85
C PHE A 79 21.11 16.28 -5.00
N LEU A 80 20.61 16.54 -3.78
CA LEU A 80 21.25 17.51 -2.88
C LEU A 80 22.65 17.06 -2.46
N VAL A 81 22.83 15.77 -2.15
CA VAL A 81 24.14 15.20 -1.82
C VAL A 81 25.13 15.39 -2.97
N ALA A 82 24.70 15.09 -4.20
CA ALA A 82 25.53 15.29 -5.39
C ALA A 82 25.84 16.79 -5.62
N TYR A 83 24.85 17.67 -5.47
CA TYR A 83 25.01 19.12 -5.63
C TYR A 83 26.04 19.72 -4.67
N PHE A 84 26.05 19.27 -3.41
CA PHE A 84 27.02 19.72 -2.41
C PHE A 84 28.37 18.98 -2.47
N GLY A 85 28.56 18.05 -3.41
CA GLY A 85 29.78 17.26 -3.53
C GLY A 85 30.01 16.30 -2.34
N TRP A 86 28.95 15.87 -1.67
CA TRP A 86 29.02 14.95 -0.55
C TRP A 86 29.10 13.48 -1.01
N PRO A 87 29.55 12.55 -0.15
CA PRO A 87 29.69 11.14 -0.53
C PRO A 87 28.36 10.48 -0.91
N MET A 88 28.30 9.76 -2.04
CA MET A 88 27.05 9.19 -2.57
C MET A 88 26.42 8.09 -1.69
N TRP A 89 27.19 7.43 -0.83
CA TRP A 89 26.63 6.53 0.18
C TRP A 89 25.67 7.26 1.14
N LEU A 90 25.88 8.56 1.39
CA LEU A 90 24.96 9.40 2.16
C LEU A 90 23.67 9.64 1.36
N GLY A 91 23.77 9.86 0.05
CA GLY A 91 22.61 9.98 -0.85
C GLY A 91 21.72 8.76 -0.80
N PHE A 92 22.32 7.57 -0.86
CA PHE A 92 21.61 6.29 -0.69
C PHE A 92 20.85 6.22 0.64
N LEU A 93 21.51 6.53 1.77
CA LEU A 93 20.87 6.52 3.09
C LEU A 93 19.77 7.58 3.23
N LEU A 94 19.95 8.77 2.65
CA LEU A 94 18.96 9.85 2.72
C LEU A 94 17.71 9.58 1.87
N VAL A 95 17.87 8.93 0.70
CA VAL A 95 16.72 8.46 -0.09
C VAL A 95 15.94 7.39 0.67
N ARG A 96 16.64 6.42 1.28
CA ARG A 96 16.01 5.42 2.15
C ARG A 96 15.32 6.05 3.36
N LEU A 97 15.94 7.06 3.97
CA LEU A 97 15.34 7.82 5.07
C LEU A 97 14.07 8.55 4.62
N HIS A 98 14.07 9.14 3.42
CA HIS A 98 12.88 9.79 2.87
C HIS A 98 11.71 8.82 2.73
N LEU A 99 11.96 7.63 2.17
CA LEU A 99 10.98 6.53 2.07
C LEU A 99 10.51 6.03 3.44
N ALA A 100 11.44 5.85 4.39
CA ALA A 100 11.15 5.44 5.76
C ALA A 100 10.18 6.42 6.46
N LEU A 101 10.41 7.72 6.29
CA LEU A 101 9.57 8.78 6.86
C LEU A 101 8.17 8.79 6.23
N TRP A 102 8.08 8.59 4.91
CA TRP A 102 6.81 8.42 4.21
C TRP A 102 6.01 7.22 4.74
N SER A 103 6.64 6.05 4.83
CA SER A 103 6.02 4.83 5.37
C SER A 103 5.59 5.03 6.83
N ALA A 104 6.45 5.61 7.69
CA ALA A 104 6.13 5.84 9.09
C ALA A 104 4.99 6.84 9.28
N GLY A 105 4.96 7.90 8.46
CA GLY A 105 3.87 8.88 8.45
C GLY A 105 2.54 8.26 8.01
N ALA A 106 2.54 7.46 6.93
CA ALA A 106 1.35 6.79 6.43
C ALA A 106 0.76 5.79 7.44
N LEU A 107 1.62 4.95 8.04
CA LEU A 107 1.27 4.01 9.09
C LEU A 107 0.65 4.74 10.30
N THR A 108 1.30 5.81 10.76
CA THR A 108 0.84 6.62 11.89
C THR A 108 -0.51 7.26 11.59
N TYR A 109 -0.67 7.84 10.40
CA TYR A 109 -1.92 8.49 10.02
C TYR A 109 -3.07 7.48 9.95
N LEU A 110 -2.85 6.32 9.32
CA LEU A 110 -3.85 5.24 9.28
C LEU A 110 -4.21 4.76 10.70
N ALA A 111 -3.22 4.56 11.57
CA ALA A 111 -3.47 4.16 12.96
C ALA A 111 -4.29 5.20 13.74
N VAL A 112 -4.03 6.50 13.55
CA VAL A 112 -4.84 7.58 14.15
C VAL A 112 -6.28 7.54 13.65
N ILE A 113 -6.50 7.31 12.35
CA ILE A 113 -7.85 7.18 11.79
C ILE A 113 -8.55 5.93 12.35
N LEU A 114 -7.85 4.79 12.46
CA LEU A 114 -8.41 3.56 13.05
C LEU A 114 -8.84 3.78 14.51
N ALA A 115 -8.06 4.52 15.31
CA ALA A 115 -8.41 4.84 16.69
C ALA A 115 -9.67 5.74 16.79
N ARG A 116 -9.96 6.55 15.77
CA ARG A 116 -11.18 7.37 15.69
C ARG A 116 -12.38 6.55 15.21
N VAL A 117 -12.17 5.68 14.23
CA VAL A 117 -13.22 4.82 13.64
C VAL A 117 -13.67 3.74 14.62
N VAL A 118 -12.74 3.20 15.43
CA VAL A 118 -13.02 2.19 16.45
C VAL A 118 -12.49 2.67 17.81
N PRO A 119 -13.26 3.50 18.54
CA PRO A 119 -12.84 3.99 19.84
C PRO A 119 -12.70 2.86 20.88
N SER A 120 -11.59 2.87 21.62
CA SER A 120 -11.28 1.88 22.66
C SER A 120 -12.32 1.79 23.79
N ASN A 121 -13.15 2.84 23.97
CA ASN A 121 -14.12 2.95 25.06
C ASN A 121 -15.52 2.39 24.73
N ALA A 122 -15.74 1.82 23.54
CA ALA A 122 -17.08 1.33 23.14
C ALA A 122 -17.61 0.18 24.01
N VAL A 123 -16.79 -0.47 24.86
CA VAL A 123 -17.25 -1.56 25.75
C VAL A 123 -16.56 -1.55 27.12
N GLY A 124 -16.33 -0.39 27.74
CA GLY A 124 -15.83 -0.30 29.13
C GLY A 124 -14.42 -0.87 29.36
N LYS A 125 -13.81 -0.51 30.48
CA LYS A 125 -12.41 -0.84 30.85
C LYS A 125 -12.14 -2.35 31.08
N SER A 126 -12.22 -3.20 30.06
CA SER A 126 -11.76 -4.58 30.20
C SER A 126 -11.12 -5.09 28.91
N PHE A 127 -9.82 -5.37 29.05
CA PHE A 127 -9.02 -6.26 28.22
C PHE A 127 -8.86 -5.88 26.74
N GLY A 128 -7.70 -5.29 26.42
CA GLY A 128 -7.21 -5.27 25.04
C GLY A 128 -6.48 -3.98 24.65
N LEU A 129 -5.46 -4.12 23.81
CA LEU A 129 -4.83 -3.00 23.11
C LEU A 129 -5.83 -2.42 22.08
N PRO A 130 -5.81 -1.10 21.83
CA PRO A 130 -6.62 -0.49 20.76
C PRO A 130 -6.32 -1.12 19.39
N LEU A 131 -7.30 -1.09 18.47
CA LEU A 131 -7.12 -1.58 17.10
C LEU A 131 -5.90 -0.95 16.40
N SER A 132 -5.65 0.34 16.65
CA SER A 132 -4.50 1.06 16.12
C SER A 132 -3.15 0.49 16.56
N ILE A 133 -3.07 0.01 17.81
CA ILE A 133 -1.85 -0.60 18.37
C ILE A 133 -1.67 -2.02 17.85
N TRP A 134 -2.75 -2.79 17.71
CA TRP A 134 -2.69 -4.10 17.05
C TRP A 134 -2.22 -3.99 15.61
N PHE A 135 -2.78 -3.05 14.85
CA PHE A 135 -2.36 -2.79 13.48
C PHE A 135 -0.88 -2.35 13.42
N CYS A 136 -0.47 -1.39 14.25
CA CYS A 136 0.92 -0.96 14.32
C CYS A 136 1.86 -2.13 14.64
N GLY A 137 1.54 -2.96 15.61
CA GLY A 137 2.36 -4.13 15.97
C GLY A 137 2.47 -5.13 14.82
N PHE A 138 1.36 -5.48 14.19
CA PHE A 138 1.35 -6.46 13.08
C PHE A 138 1.93 -5.95 11.78
N TYR A 139 1.95 -4.64 11.56
CA TYR A 139 2.52 -4.05 10.35
C TYR A 139 3.98 -3.63 10.56
N ALA A 140 4.26 -2.75 11.53
CA ALA A 140 5.59 -2.16 11.74
C ALA A 140 6.67 -3.20 12.07
N LEU A 141 6.31 -4.23 12.84
CA LEU A 141 7.24 -5.29 13.27
C LEU A 141 7.32 -6.46 12.28
N SER A 142 6.63 -6.38 11.14
CA SER A 142 6.67 -7.45 10.14
C SER A 142 7.94 -7.36 9.28
N PRO A 143 8.60 -8.49 8.96
CA PRO A 143 9.67 -8.51 7.96
C PRO A 143 9.23 -7.90 6.61
N GLY A 144 7.97 -8.09 6.21
CA GLY A 144 7.43 -7.50 4.97
C GLY A 144 7.45 -5.96 4.97
N ASN A 145 7.08 -5.31 6.08
CA ASN A 145 7.23 -3.86 6.18
C ASN A 145 8.70 -3.44 6.28
N PHE A 146 9.53 -4.21 7.00
CA PHE A 146 10.96 -3.92 7.08
C PHE A 146 11.62 -3.87 5.70
N ILE A 147 11.26 -4.77 4.78
CA ILE A 147 11.77 -4.76 3.40
C ILE A 147 11.14 -3.64 2.57
N SER A 148 9.80 -3.50 2.61
CA SER A 148 9.07 -2.59 1.72
C SER A 148 9.11 -1.11 2.11
N ALA A 149 9.44 -0.77 3.36
CA ALA A 149 9.43 0.62 3.84
C ALA A 149 10.53 1.51 3.26
N THR A 150 11.64 0.94 2.79
CA THR A 150 12.81 1.70 2.30
C THR A 150 13.31 1.24 0.93
N THR A 151 12.54 0.43 0.21
CA THR A 151 12.90 0.01 -1.14
C THR A 151 12.56 1.11 -2.16
N LEU A 152 13.47 1.33 -3.09
CA LEU A 152 13.24 2.26 -4.21
C LEU A 152 12.44 1.61 -5.35
N VAL A 153 12.10 0.32 -5.26
CA VAL A 153 11.17 -0.31 -6.21
C VAL A 153 9.77 0.29 -6.02
N PRO A 154 9.04 0.61 -7.10
CA PRO A 154 7.72 1.25 -7.05
C PRO A 154 6.68 0.55 -6.18
N SER A 155 6.79 -0.76 -5.96
CA SER A 155 5.88 -1.48 -5.07
C SER A 155 5.97 -1.01 -3.61
N GLY A 156 7.14 -0.54 -3.13
CA GLY A 156 7.31 0.03 -1.79
C GLY A 156 6.55 1.35 -1.58
N PRO A 157 6.80 2.40 -2.38
CA PRO A 157 6.00 3.62 -2.32
C PRO A 157 4.51 3.38 -2.61
N ALA A 158 4.17 2.42 -3.48
CA ALA A 158 2.77 2.03 -3.70
C ALA A 158 2.12 1.47 -2.41
N THR A 159 2.84 0.68 -1.61
CA THR A 159 2.37 0.24 -0.27
C THR A 159 2.05 1.41 0.64
N THR A 160 2.92 2.43 0.64
CA THR A 160 2.72 3.65 1.43
C THR A 160 1.48 4.43 0.96
N LEU A 161 1.30 4.57 -0.36
CA LEU A 161 0.12 5.23 -0.93
C LEU A 161 -1.17 4.43 -0.68
N CYS A 162 -1.11 3.09 -0.62
CA CYS A 162 -2.26 2.26 -0.25
C CYS A 162 -2.69 2.49 1.21
N GLN A 163 -1.73 2.67 2.12
CA GLN A 163 -2.03 3.04 3.51
C GLN A 163 -2.68 4.42 3.61
N LEU A 164 -2.14 5.41 2.89
CA LEU A 164 -2.72 6.76 2.84
C LEU A 164 -4.11 6.75 2.20
N MET A 165 -4.30 6.00 1.12
CA MET A 165 -5.60 5.81 0.47
C MET A 165 -6.62 5.27 1.48
N LEU A 166 -6.28 4.21 2.23
CA LEU A 166 -7.14 3.68 3.29
C LEU A 166 -7.45 4.72 4.36
N ALA A 167 -6.45 5.47 4.83
CA ALA A 167 -6.63 6.48 5.86
C ALA A 167 -7.54 7.63 5.40
N PHE A 168 -7.34 8.14 4.18
CA PHE A 168 -8.18 9.18 3.59
C PHE A 168 -9.60 8.68 3.29
N TRP A 169 -9.74 7.43 2.83
CA TRP A 169 -11.04 6.82 2.60
C TRP A 169 -11.82 6.69 3.92
N LEU A 170 -11.21 6.10 4.95
CA LEU A 170 -11.84 5.90 6.26
C LEU A 170 -12.16 7.22 6.98
N SER A 171 -11.37 8.27 6.76
CA SER A 171 -11.63 9.60 7.32
C SER A 171 -12.61 10.44 6.48
N GLY A 172 -13.06 9.95 5.33
CA GLY A 172 -14.00 10.66 4.44
C GLY A 172 -13.37 11.71 3.53
N HIS A 173 -12.05 11.88 3.55
CA HIS A 173 -11.30 12.82 2.70
C HIS A 173 -11.09 12.25 1.28
N ILE A 174 -12.19 12.10 0.55
CA ILE A 174 -12.22 11.38 -0.74
C ILE A 174 -11.29 11.99 -1.80
N PHE A 175 -11.11 13.32 -1.82
CA PHE A 175 -10.20 13.99 -2.77
C PHE A 175 -8.78 13.41 -2.67
N TRP A 176 -8.26 13.26 -1.45
CA TRP A 176 -6.93 12.72 -1.19
C TRP A 176 -6.87 11.21 -1.39
N ALA A 177 -7.95 10.48 -1.08
CA ALA A 177 -8.02 9.04 -1.35
C ALA A 177 -7.91 8.74 -2.86
N VAL A 178 -8.65 9.48 -3.70
CA VAL A 178 -8.53 9.40 -5.17
C VAL A 178 -7.14 9.85 -5.63
N GLY A 179 -6.57 10.87 -4.98
CA GLY A 179 -5.21 11.34 -5.24
C GLY A 179 -4.14 10.27 -5.02
N CYS A 180 -4.22 9.50 -3.93
CA CYS A 180 -3.30 8.39 -3.70
C CYS A 180 -3.37 7.32 -4.80
N VAL A 181 -4.58 7.01 -5.29
CA VAL A 181 -4.77 6.07 -6.41
C VAL A 181 -4.19 6.65 -7.71
N ALA A 182 -4.43 7.94 -7.98
CA ALA A 182 -3.91 8.63 -9.16
C ALA A 182 -2.38 8.72 -9.15
N LEU A 183 -1.77 9.10 -8.02
CA LEU A 183 -0.31 9.10 -7.83
C LEU A 183 0.28 7.70 -8.05
N THR A 184 -0.36 6.67 -7.48
CA THR A 184 0.05 5.28 -7.69
C THR A 184 -0.02 4.92 -9.17
N GLY A 185 -1.13 5.24 -9.84
CA GLY A 185 -1.39 4.86 -11.22
C GLY A 185 -0.53 5.58 -12.26
N ILE A 186 -0.29 6.87 -12.06
CA ILE A 186 0.35 7.76 -13.05
C ILE A 186 1.86 7.85 -12.81
N LEU A 187 2.31 7.90 -11.54
CA LEU A 187 3.72 8.15 -11.22
C LEU A 187 4.49 6.92 -10.73
N ILE A 188 3.87 6.13 -9.84
CA ILE A 188 4.60 5.08 -9.12
C ILE A 188 4.55 3.76 -9.89
N TRP A 189 3.40 3.09 -9.84
CA TRP A 189 3.21 1.77 -10.41
C TRP A 189 1.76 1.55 -10.87
N PRO A 190 1.49 1.60 -12.19
CA PRO A 190 0.13 1.57 -12.72
C PRO A 190 -0.70 0.36 -12.28
N PHE A 191 -0.06 -0.81 -12.13
CA PHE A 191 -0.77 -2.03 -11.76
C PHE A 191 -1.31 -1.99 -10.32
N ALA A 192 -0.64 -1.30 -9.40
CA ALA A 192 -1.13 -1.12 -8.02
C ALA A 192 -2.37 -0.22 -7.92
N ALA A 193 -2.67 0.58 -8.94
CA ALA A 193 -3.89 1.41 -8.95
C ALA A 193 -5.18 0.57 -8.90
N ILE A 194 -5.13 -0.71 -9.26
CA ILE A 194 -6.27 -1.63 -9.14
C ILE A 194 -6.76 -1.76 -7.69
N LEU A 195 -5.91 -1.53 -6.69
CA LEU A 195 -6.30 -1.48 -5.27
C LEU A 195 -7.27 -0.34 -4.94
N GLY A 196 -7.38 0.66 -5.82
CA GLY A 196 -8.37 1.73 -5.76
C GLY A 196 -9.75 1.36 -6.32
N VAL A 197 -9.91 0.21 -6.99
CA VAL A 197 -11.18 -0.22 -7.58
C VAL A 197 -12.30 -0.36 -6.53
N PRO A 198 -12.06 -0.95 -5.34
CA PRO A 198 -13.08 -0.99 -4.30
C PRO A 198 -13.52 0.40 -3.81
N LEU A 199 -12.61 1.38 -3.76
CA LEU A 199 -12.95 2.78 -3.46
C LEU A 199 -13.87 3.35 -4.54
N ALA A 200 -13.57 3.11 -5.82
CA ALA A 200 -14.42 3.55 -6.93
C ALA A 200 -15.82 2.94 -6.85
N PHE A 201 -15.94 1.64 -6.61
CA PHE A 201 -17.24 0.98 -6.42
C PHE A 201 -18.01 1.53 -5.21
N TYR A 202 -17.34 1.76 -4.09
CA TYR A 202 -17.94 2.35 -2.91
C TYR A 202 -18.51 3.76 -3.19
N LEU A 203 -17.78 4.60 -3.91
CA LEU A 203 -18.23 5.95 -4.27
C LEU A 203 -19.40 5.92 -5.25
N THR A 204 -19.36 5.04 -6.25
CA THR A 204 -20.48 4.84 -7.19
C THR A 204 -21.73 4.37 -6.47
N GLY A 205 -21.62 3.34 -5.61
CA GLY A 205 -22.74 2.82 -4.82
C GLY A 205 -23.28 3.81 -3.77
N SER A 206 -22.52 4.85 -3.42
CA SER A 206 -22.92 5.91 -2.48
C SER A 206 -23.46 7.17 -3.17
N ASN A 207 -23.84 7.11 -4.45
CA ASN A 207 -24.27 8.26 -5.25
C ASN A 207 -23.23 9.40 -5.31
N ARG A 208 -21.94 9.08 -5.24
CA ARG A 208 -20.82 10.04 -5.31
C ARG A 208 -20.01 9.91 -6.59
N LEU A 209 -20.59 9.32 -7.64
CA LEU A 209 -19.93 9.14 -8.95
C LEU A 209 -19.40 10.46 -9.53
N PHE A 210 -20.18 11.54 -9.44
CA PHE A 210 -19.74 12.85 -9.91
C PHE A 210 -18.47 13.34 -9.18
N LYS A 211 -18.37 13.13 -7.87
CA LYS A 211 -17.16 13.48 -7.09
C LYS A 211 -15.97 12.63 -7.51
N LEU A 212 -16.18 11.33 -7.73
CA LEU A 212 -15.14 10.45 -8.23
C LEU A 212 -14.60 10.95 -9.58
N ILE A 213 -15.47 11.21 -10.55
CA ILE A 213 -15.08 11.70 -11.88
C ILE A 213 -14.33 13.03 -11.76
N MET A 214 -14.89 14.00 -11.03
CA MET A 214 -14.30 15.33 -10.89
C MET A 214 -12.92 15.27 -10.22
N TYR A 215 -12.77 14.53 -9.12
CA TYR A 215 -11.47 14.39 -8.45
C TYR A 215 -10.45 13.64 -9.30
N SER A 216 -10.86 12.59 -10.03
CA SER A 216 -9.99 11.90 -10.97
C SER A 216 -9.50 12.85 -12.06
N CYS A 217 -10.40 13.65 -12.66
CA CYS A 217 -10.03 14.65 -13.67
C CYS A 217 -9.04 15.68 -13.12
N VAL A 218 -9.25 16.19 -11.90
CA VAL A 218 -8.34 17.15 -11.26
C VAL A 218 -6.95 16.53 -11.07
N TRP A 219 -6.86 15.33 -10.50
CA TRP A 219 -5.57 14.66 -10.29
C TRP A 219 -4.88 14.30 -11.61
N THR A 220 -5.62 13.86 -12.63
CA THR A 220 -5.08 13.64 -13.97
C THR A 220 -4.55 14.94 -14.58
N ALA A 221 -5.29 16.04 -14.48
CA ALA A 221 -4.88 17.34 -15.00
C ALA A 221 -3.64 17.91 -14.28
N ILE A 222 -3.40 17.53 -13.02
CA ILE A 222 -2.19 17.90 -12.28
C ILE A 222 -1.02 17.00 -12.67
N LEU A 223 -1.20 15.68 -12.65
CA LEU A 223 -0.09 14.73 -12.72
C LEU A 223 0.38 14.46 -14.16
N VAL A 224 -0.53 14.36 -15.12
CA VAL A 224 -0.18 14.00 -16.51
C VAL A 224 0.71 15.06 -17.16
N PRO A 225 0.41 16.38 -17.09
CA PRO A 225 1.27 17.38 -17.71
C PRO A 225 2.69 17.40 -17.13
N VAL A 226 2.83 17.26 -15.81
CA VAL A 226 4.15 17.25 -15.14
C VAL A 226 4.93 16.00 -15.54
N THR A 227 4.27 14.84 -15.58
CA THR A 227 4.88 13.58 -16.03
C THR A 227 5.34 13.69 -17.48
N LEU A 228 4.46 14.15 -18.37
CA LEU A 228 4.76 14.35 -19.78
C LEU A 228 5.93 15.31 -19.97
N LEU A 229 5.98 16.43 -19.25
CA LEU A 229 7.03 17.42 -19.39
C LEU A 229 8.40 16.85 -18.99
N ILE A 230 8.48 16.20 -17.84
CA ILE A 230 9.73 15.64 -17.33
C ILE A 230 10.18 14.44 -18.19
N ASP A 231 9.27 13.52 -18.49
CA ASP A 231 9.60 12.36 -19.31
C ASP A 231 10.00 12.80 -20.72
N THR A 232 9.31 13.76 -21.33
CA THR A 232 9.68 14.25 -22.67
C THR A 232 11.07 14.88 -22.69
N TYR A 233 11.43 15.61 -21.64
CA TYR A 233 12.77 16.19 -21.50
C TYR A 233 13.85 15.10 -21.44
N HIS A 234 13.70 14.08 -20.59
CA HIS A 234 14.72 13.04 -20.42
C HIS A 234 14.77 12.04 -21.58
N PHE A 235 13.62 11.69 -22.17
CA PHE A 235 13.56 10.74 -23.27
C PHE A 235 13.83 11.38 -24.66
N GLY A 236 13.83 12.70 -24.76
CA GLY A 236 13.99 13.42 -26.03
C GLY A 236 12.84 13.24 -27.02
N ARG A 237 11.71 12.68 -26.57
CA ARG A 237 10.47 12.49 -27.34
C ARG A 237 9.28 12.44 -26.40
N VAL A 238 8.07 12.69 -26.92
CA VAL A 238 6.85 12.63 -26.11
C VAL A 238 6.64 11.20 -25.58
N VAL A 239 6.75 11.04 -24.26
CA VAL A 239 6.59 9.77 -23.56
C VAL A 239 5.62 9.95 -22.39
N LEU A 240 4.67 9.02 -22.29
CA LEU A 240 3.86 8.82 -21.10
C LEU A 240 4.16 7.42 -20.56
N ALA A 241 5.18 7.33 -19.69
CA ALA A 241 5.68 6.07 -19.16
C ALA A 241 4.60 5.11 -18.61
N PRO A 242 3.61 5.54 -17.80
CA PRO A 242 2.58 4.61 -17.28
C PRO A 242 1.73 3.98 -18.38
N LEU A 243 1.51 4.66 -19.51
CA LEU A 243 0.79 4.09 -20.65
C LEU A 243 1.66 3.09 -21.42
N ASN A 244 2.94 3.42 -21.61
CA ASN A 244 3.89 2.54 -22.29
C ASN A 244 4.10 1.23 -21.53
N ILE A 245 4.26 1.26 -20.21
CA ILE A 245 4.45 0.06 -19.41
C ILE A 245 3.20 -0.82 -19.35
N ILE A 246 2.00 -0.24 -19.34
CA ILE A 246 0.75 -1.00 -19.47
C ILE A 246 0.69 -1.67 -20.85
N ARG A 247 0.99 -0.93 -21.92
CA ARG A 247 1.03 -1.49 -23.30
C ARG A 247 2.02 -2.63 -23.42
N TYR A 248 3.21 -2.45 -22.87
CA TYR A 248 4.30 -3.42 -22.90
C TYR A 248 3.94 -4.71 -22.16
N ASN A 249 3.36 -4.62 -20.95
CA ASN A 249 3.11 -5.80 -20.13
C ASN A 249 1.75 -6.49 -20.39
N VAL A 250 0.71 -5.72 -20.75
CA VAL A 250 -0.67 -6.25 -20.84
C VAL A 250 -1.05 -6.61 -22.28
N PHE A 251 -0.44 -5.98 -23.28
CA PHE A 251 -0.80 -6.15 -24.69
C PHE A 251 0.38 -6.67 -25.55
N PRO A 252 0.93 -7.87 -25.27
CA PRO A 252 2.11 -8.41 -25.96
C PRO A 252 1.89 -8.66 -27.46
N ASN A 253 0.66 -8.99 -27.88
CA ASN A 253 0.30 -9.20 -29.29
C ASN A 253 0.45 -7.93 -30.14
N ALA A 254 0.54 -6.75 -29.54
CA ALA A 254 0.74 -5.49 -30.26
C ALA A 254 2.20 -5.26 -30.69
N GLN A 255 3.16 -6.06 -30.21
CA GLN A 255 4.59 -5.83 -30.43
C GLN A 255 5.38 -7.03 -30.98
N ASN A 256 4.73 -8.11 -31.43
CA ASN A 256 5.40 -9.32 -31.95
C ASN A 256 6.45 -9.90 -30.98
N VAL A 257 6.27 -9.71 -29.66
CA VAL A 257 7.13 -10.30 -28.63
C VAL A 257 6.48 -11.60 -28.15
N SER A 258 7.21 -12.71 -28.24
CA SER A 258 6.75 -14.02 -27.79
C SER A 258 6.76 -14.10 -26.26
N GLY A 259 5.58 -14.01 -25.64
CA GLY A 259 5.37 -14.21 -24.20
C GLY A 259 4.85 -12.97 -23.46
N SER A 260 4.22 -13.19 -22.31
CA SER A 260 3.88 -12.10 -21.38
C SER A 260 5.16 -11.63 -20.70
N ALA A 261 5.40 -10.32 -20.62
CA ALA A 261 6.55 -9.75 -19.89
C ALA A 261 6.60 -10.20 -18.41
N SER A 262 5.47 -10.62 -17.84
CA SER A 262 5.36 -11.21 -16.51
C SER A 262 6.08 -12.57 -16.36
N GLN A 263 6.41 -13.26 -17.45
CA GLN A 263 7.09 -14.55 -17.44
C GLN A 263 8.59 -14.44 -17.73
N LEU A 264 9.11 -13.23 -17.97
CA LEU A 264 10.47 -13.00 -18.46
C LEU A 264 11.54 -13.61 -17.54
N TYR A 265 11.30 -13.58 -16.23
CA TYR A 265 12.21 -14.15 -15.24
C TYR A 265 11.83 -15.57 -14.80
N GLY A 266 10.78 -16.17 -15.37
CA GLY A 266 10.25 -17.47 -14.97
C GLY A 266 9.01 -17.38 -14.10
N VAL A 267 8.46 -18.54 -13.75
CA VAL A 267 7.17 -18.68 -13.06
C VAL A 267 7.31 -19.61 -11.87
N GLU A 268 6.55 -19.34 -10.81
CA GLU A 268 6.51 -20.16 -9.61
C GLU A 268 5.07 -20.64 -9.34
N PRO A 269 4.87 -21.79 -8.68
CA PRO A 269 3.54 -22.25 -8.29
C PRO A 269 2.93 -21.31 -7.25
N ALA A 270 1.59 -21.32 -7.11
CA ALA A 270 0.87 -20.47 -6.14
C ALA A 270 1.35 -20.64 -4.67
N SER A 271 1.95 -21.79 -4.35
CA SER A 271 2.56 -22.03 -3.03
C SER A 271 3.71 -21.06 -2.71
N PHE A 272 4.36 -20.48 -3.73
CA PHE A 272 5.38 -19.46 -3.58
C PHE A 272 4.85 -18.21 -2.87
N TYR A 273 3.67 -17.70 -3.28
CA TYR A 273 3.07 -16.53 -2.63
C TYR A 273 2.67 -16.81 -1.18
N ILE A 274 2.15 -18.01 -0.91
CA ILE A 274 1.80 -18.44 0.45
C ILE A 274 3.05 -18.48 1.35
N LYS A 275 4.14 -19.10 0.86
CA LYS A 275 5.43 -19.12 1.58
C LYS A 275 5.94 -17.71 1.84
N ASN A 276 5.88 -16.83 0.85
CA ASN A 276 6.25 -15.43 0.99
C ASN A 276 5.45 -14.71 2.07
N TYR A 277 4.13 -14.87 2.10
CA TYR A 277 3.32 -14.25 3.15
C TYR A 277 3.61 -14.83 4.54
N ILE A 278 3.85 -16.14 4.66
CA ILE A 278 4.22 -16.75 5.93
C ILE A 278 5.58 -16.20 6.41
N LEU A 279 6.57 -16.05 5.53
CA LEU A 279 7.87 -15.47 5.91
C LEU A 279 7.76 -14.00 6.28
N ASN A 280 6.98 -13.22 5.52
CA ASN A 280 6.89 -11.78 5.71
C ASN A 280 5.93 -11.36 6.83
N HIS A 281 4.93 -12.18 7.16
CA HIS A 281 3.87 -11.85 8.12
C HIS A 281 3.67 -12.89 9.22
N ASN A 282 4.31 -14.06 9.16
CA ASN A 282 4.22 -15.11 10.17
C ASN A 282 2.75 -15.44 10.53
N ILE A 283 2.44 -15.47 11.82
CA ILE A 283 1.09 -15.71 12.35
C ILE A 283 0.05 -14.69 11.85
N VAL A 284 0.47 -13.48 11.47
CA VAL A 284 -0.43 -12.42 11.00
C VAL A 284 -1.13 -12.84 9.71
N PHE A 285 -0.47 -13.62 8.84
CA PHE A 285 -1.10 -14.15 7.64
C PHE A 285 -2.26 -15.12 7.97
N GLY A 286 -2.06 -16.01 8.94
CA GLY A 286 -3.12 -16.92 9.41
C GLY A 286 -4.31 -16.16 10.02
N LEU A 287 -4.03 -15.12 10.81
CA LEU A 287 -5.06 -14.24 11.38
C LEU A 287 -5.83 -13.47 10.29
N ALA A 288 -5.18 -13.04 9.22
CA ALA A 288 -5.84 -12.44 8.07
C ALA A 288 -6.75 -13.44 7.32
N GLY A 289 -6.39 -14.72 7.29
CA GLY A 289 -7.28 -15.79 6.81
C GLY A 289 -8.55 -15.93 7.65
N PHE A 290 -8.42 -15.95 8.97
CA PHE A 290 -9.59 -15.97 9.87
C PHE A 290 -10.45 -14.70 9.76
N PHE A 291 -9.82 -13.55 9.54
CA PHE A 291 -10.54 -12.31 9.23
C PHE A 291 -11.42 -12.42 7.98
N LEU A 292 -10.91 -13.03 6.90
CA LEU A 292 -11.71 -13.25 5.69
C LEU A 292 -12.90 -14.17 5.97
N LEU A 293 -12.68 -15.28 6.66
CA LEU A 293 -13.76 -16.20 7.05
C LEU A 293 -14.82 -15.48 7.89
N LEU A 294 -14.40 -14.68 8.87
CA LEU A 294 -15.29 -13.87 9.70
C LEU A 294 -16.12 -12.89 8.85
N THR A 295 -15.48 -12.22 7.89
CA THR A 295 -16.14 -11.25 7.01
C THR A 295 -17.16 -11.93 6.09
N ILE A 296 -16.85 -13.12 5.57
CA ILE A 296 -17.79 -13.93 4.76
C ILE A 296 -18.98 -14.35 5.62
N CYS A 297 -18.75 -14.91 6.81
CA CYS A 297 -19.82 -15.30 7.74
C CYS A 297 -20.73 -14.13 8.11
N GLN A 298 -20.16 -12.95 8.41
CA GLN A 298 -20.93 -11.73 8.70
C GLN A 298 -21.76 -11.29 7.49
N SER A 299 -21.21 -11.40 6.29
CA SER A 299 -21.90 -11.05 5.04
C SER A 299 -23.09 -11.98 4.74
N LEU A 300 -22.88 -13.30 4.87
CA LEU A 300 -23.93 -14.30 4.69
C LEU A 300 -25.04 -14.15 5.73
N TYR A 301 -24.67 -13.87 6.97
CA TYR A 301 -25.64 -13.61 8.05
C TYR A 301 -26.42 -12.30 7.81
N ALA A 302 -25.76 -11.23 7.34
CA ALA A 302 -26.42 -9.98 6.98
C ALA A 302 -27.40 -10.17 5.80
N LEU A 303 -27.03 -10.99 4.82
CA LEU A 303 -27.90 -11.32 3.69
C LEU A 303 -29.11 -12.15 4.14
N SER A 304 -28.90 -13.20 4.95
CA SER A 304 -29.99 -14.05 5.44
C SER A 304 -30.95 -13.26 6.34
N SER A 305 -30.45 -12.43 7.24
CA SER A 305 -31.30 -11.58 8.09
C SER A 305 -32.12 -10.57 7.29
N ARG A 306 -31.60 -10.00 6.19
CA ARG A 306 -32.39 -9.16 5.28
C ARG A 306 -33.54 -9.92 4.64
N VAL A 307 -33.28 -11.14 4.16
CA VAL A 307 -34.26 -11.99 3.48
C VAL A 307 -35.35 -12.46 4.45
N PHE A 308 -34.98 -12.88 5.66
CA PHE A 308 -35.91 -13.50 6.60
C PHE A 308 -36.55 -12.56 7.63
N ARG A 309 -35.93 -11.42 7.98
CA ARG A 309 -36.35 -10.56 9.11
C ARG A 309 -36.63 -9.09 8.74
N GLY A 310 -36.58 -8.75 7.45
CA GLY A 310 -36.82 -7.40 6.94
C GLY A 310 -35.70 -6.39 7.28
N SER A 311 -35.62 -5.31 6.50
CA SER A 311 -34.46 -4.38 6.49
C SER A 311 -34.18 -3.67 7.83
N LYS A 312 -35.18 -3.54 8.72
CA LYS A 312 -35.05 -2.78 9.98
C LYS A 312 -34.18 -3.45 11.06
N THR A 313 -33.95 -4.77 10.99
CA THR A 313 -33.13 -5.49 12.00
C THR A 313 -31.63 -5.44 11.73
N VAL A 314 -31.18 -5.05 10.52
CA VAL A 314 -29.75 -5.07 10.13
C VAL A 314 -28.98 -3.88 10.72
N LEU A 315 -29.62 -2.72 10.91
CA LEU A 315 -28.98 -1.54 11.49
C LEU A 315 -28.61 -1.70 12.98
N SER A 316 -29.20 -2.68 13.68
CA SER A 316 -29.07 -2.89 15.12
C SER A 316 -27.84 -3.73 15.52
N GLN A 317 -27.16 -4.39 14.58
CA GLN A 317 -26.02 -5.25 14.91
C GLN A 317 -24.70 -4.48 15.02
N GLN A 318 -24.61 -3.61 16.03
CA GLN A 318 -23.40 -2.91 16.41
C GLN A 318 -22.44 -3.87 17.15
N GLY A 319 -21.70 -4.67 16.37
CA GLY A 319 -20.49 -5.33 16.85
C GLY A 319 -19.41 -4.31 17.28
N PRO A 320 -18.34 -4.75 17.97
CA PRO A 320 -17.24 -3.85 18.36
C PRO A 320 -16.50 -3.24 17.15
N ILE A 321 -16.73 -3.77 15.94
CA ILE A 321 -16.13 -3.31 14.69
C ILE A 321 -17.25 -3.01 13.71
N PRO A 322 -17.27 -1.82 13.08
CA PRO A 322 -18.23 -1.52 12.04
C PRO A 322 -18.06 -2.44 10.83
N ILE A 323 -19.16 -3.04 10.35
CA ILE A 323 -19.14 -3.98 9.22
C ILE A 323 -18.49 -3.38 7.96
N TYR A 324 -18.71 -2.09 7.70
CA TYR A 324 -18.12 -1.40 6.55
C TYR A 324 -16.58 -1.39 6.59
N LEU A 325 -15.96 -1.35 7.77
CA LEU A 325 -14.50 -1.37 7.91
C LEU A 325 -13.94 -2.73 7.47
N SER A 326 -14.61 -3.83 7.82
CA SER A 326 -14.26 -5.16 7.35
C SER A 326 -14.32 -5.25 5.82
N PHE A 327 -15.34 -4.67 5.18
CA PHE A 327 -15.45 -4.66 3.72
C PHE A 327 -14.37 -3.80 3.04
N ILE A 328 -14.10 -2.59 3.57
CA ILE A 328 -13.06 -1.68 3.05
C ILE A 328 -11.68 -2.34 3.11
N CYS A 329 -11.41 -3.13 4.15
CA CYS A 329 -10.14 -3.85 4.28
C CYS A 329 -10.09 -5.14 3.43
N ALA A 330 -11.17 -5.92 3.42
CA ALA A 330 -11.20 -7.24 2.76
C ALA A 330 -11.19 -7.12 1.23
N THR A 331 -11.89 -6.13 0.67
CA THR A 331 -12.08 -6.05 -0.79
C THR A 331 -10.78 -5.77 -1.57
N PRO A 332 -9.90 -4.82 -1.19
CA PRO A 332 -8.61 -4.66 -1.86
C PRO A 332 -7.68 -5.85 -1.61
N MET A 333 -7.71 -6.44 -0.41
CA MET A 333 -6.92 -7.62 -0.07
C MET A 333 -7.26 -8.81 -0.97
N VAL A 334 -8.54 -9.12 -1.12
CA VAL A 334 -9.02 -10.20 -2.00
C VAL A 334 -8.70 -9.88 -3.45
N LEU A 335 -8.97 -8.66 -3.91
CA LEU A 335 -8.70 -8.25 -5.28
C LEU A 335 -7.22 -8.41 -5.66
N TRP A 336 -6.31 -7.93 -4.81
CA TRP A 336 -4.87 -8.05 -5.06
C TRP A 336 -4.42 -9.49 -5.15
N ASN A 337 -4.85 -10.32 -4.18
CA ASN A 337 -4.48 -11.73 -4.16
C ASN A 337 -5.10 -12.49 -5.33
N LEU A 338 -6.34 -12.20 -5.73
CA LEU A 338 -6.94 -12.83 -6.93
C LEU A 338 -6.14 -12.52 -8.19
N VAL A 339 -5.69 -11.27 -8.36
CA VAL A 339 -4.88 -10.87 -9.51
C VAL A 339 -3.55 -11.62 -9.51
N PHE A 340 -2.75 -11.55 -8.44
CA PHE A 340 -1.40 -12.13 -8.46
C PHE A 340 -1.37 -13.66 -8.33
N PHE A 341 -2.38 -14.30 -7.72
CA PHE A 341 -2.48 -15.75 -7.75
C PHE A 341 -2.95 -16.29 -9.10
N ALA A 342 -3.66 -15.49 -9.90
CA ALA A 342 -4.02 -15.85 -11.27
C ALA A 342 -2.88 -15.61 -12.27
N GLN A 343 -1.96 -14.69 -11.97
CA GLN A 343 -0.81 -14.40 -12.82
C GLN A 343 0.34 -15.36 -12.53
N GLN A 344 0.87 -15.98 -13.60
CA GLN A 344 2.12 -16.71 -13.52
C GLN A 344 3.28 -15.72 -13.40
N HIS A 345 3.84 -15.62 -12.21
CA HIS A 345 4.90 -14.68 -11.85
C HIS A 345 5.67 -15.21 -10.63
N LYS A 346 6.87 -14.66 -10.38
CA LYS A 346 7.74 -15.15 -9.29
C LYS A 346 8.33 -14.07 -8.37
N GLU A 347 8.00 -12.80 -8.57
CA GLU A 347 8.62 -11.72 -7.78
C GLU A 347 7.80 -11.43 -6.51
N GLU A 348 8.48 -11.52 -5.36
CA GLU A 348 7.91 -11.24 -4.05
C GLU A 348 7.48 -9.77 -3.87
N ARG A 349 8.20 -8.84 -4.52
CA ARG A 349 7.99 -7.39 -4.39
C ARG A 349 6.61 -6.94 -4.85
N PHE A 350 5.94 -7.74 -5.67
CA PHE A 350 4.58 -7.46 -6.12
C PHE A 350 3.55 -7.68 -5.01
N LEU A 351 3.91 -8.37 -3.93
CA LEU A 351 3.00 -8.53 -2.78
C LEU A 351 2.97 -7.31 -1.88
N PHE A 352 3.96 -6.41 -1.96
CA PHE A 352 4.13 -5.30 -1.02
C PHE A 352 2.86 -4.44 -0.87
N PRO A 353 2.15 -4.04 -1.96
CA PRO A 353 0.95 -3.21 -1.81
C PRO A 353 -0.18 -3.88 -1.03
N GLY A 354 -0.17 -5.21 -0.95
CA GLY A 354 -1.14 -6.01 -0.19
C GLY A 354 -0.90 -6.03 1.33
N TYR A 355 0.32 -5.76 1.78
CA TYR A 355 0.73 -5.92 3.19
C TYR A 355 -0.12 -5.13 4.21
N PRO A 356 -0.51 -3.86 3.95
CA PRO A 356 -1.32 -3.09 4.88
C PRO A 356 -2.69 -3.74 5.14
N PHE A 357 -3.29 -4.33 4.11
CA PHE A 357 -4.60 -4.97 4.23
C PHE A 357 -4.51 -6.30 5.00
N ILE A 358 -3.41 -7.05 4.85
CA ILE A 358 -3.15 -8.28 5.61
C ILE A 358 -3.01 -7.95 7.09
N SER A 359 -2.13 -7.01 7.43
CA SER A 359 -1.91 -6.62 8.83
C SER A 359 -3.16 -5.97 9.45
N LEU A 360 -3.92 -5.18 8.69
CA LEU A 360 -5.17 -4.60 9.17
C LEU A 360 -6.25 -5.67 9.37
N GLY A 361 -6.41 -6.62 8.44
CA GLY A 361 -7.34 -7.72 8.57
C GLY A 361 -7.06 -8.57 9.82
N ALA A 362 -5.80 -8.93 10.04
CA ALA A 362 -5.36 -9.63 11.25
C ALA A 362 -5.66 -8.83 12.53
N ALA A 363 -5.39 -7.52 12.53
CA ALA A 363 -5.67 -6.63 13.66
C ALA A 363 -7.17 -6.55 13.96
N ILE A 364 -8.01 -6.45 12.93
CA ILE A 364 -9.47 -6.46 13.03
C ILE A 364 -9.95 -7.78 13.66
N PHE A 365 -9.45 -8.92 13.20
CA PHE A 365 -9.85 -10.22 13.74
C PHE A 365 -9.47 -10.39 15.22
N ILE A 366 -8.21 -10.10 15.59
CA ILE A 366 -7.77 -10.21 16.98
C ILE A 366 -8.52 -9.23 17.88
N TYR A 367 -8.71 -7.98 17.44
CA TYR A 367 -9.49 -7.01 18.20
C TYR A 367 -10.93 -7.52 18.41
N TRP A 368 -11.57 -8.04 17.37
CA TRP A 368 -12.91 -8.64 17.48
C TRP A 368 -12.94 -9.81 18.48
N LEU A 369 -11.97 -10.72 18.40
CA LEU A 369 -11.89 -11.91 19.23
C LEU A 369 -11.70 -11.54 20.71
N VAL A 370 -10.77 -10.64 21.01
CA VAL A 370 -10.52 -10.16 22.38
C VAL A 370 -11.77 -9.49 22.95
N GLN A 371 -12.43 -8.64 22.17
CA GLN A 371 -13.67 -7.98 22.60
C GLN A 371 -14.81 -8.99 22.83
N ARG A 372 -14.89 -10.07 22.05
CA ARG A 372 -15.86 -11.15 22.25
C ARG A 372 -15.59 -11.93 23.55
N ILE A 373 -14.34 -12.32 23.81
CA ILE A 373 -13.94 -13.01 25.03
C ILE A 373 -14.19 -12.13 26.27
N ALA A 374 -13.85 -10.83 26.19
CA ALA A 374 -14.10 -9.88 27.27
C ALA A 374 -15.60 -9.74 27.62
N ARG A 375 -16.48 -9.77 26.61
CA ARG A 375 -17.93 -9.77 26.84
C ARG A 375 -18.41 -11.06 27.52
N LEU A 376 -17.95 -12.23 27.06
CA LEU A 376 -18.33 -13.52 27.65
C LEU A 376 -17.89 -13.64 29.12
N THR A 377 -16.67 -13.21 29.42
CA THR A 377 -16.10 -13.25 30.79
C THR A 377 -16.76 -12.27 31.76
N ARG A 378 -17.32 -11.15 31.29
CA ARG A 378 -18.16 -10.28 32.13
C ARG A 378 -19.50 -10.94 32.46
N TRP A 379 -20.10 -11.65 31.50
CA TRP A 379 -21.35 -12.38 31.73
C TRP A 379 -21.19 -13.53 32.73
N SER A 380 -20.01 -14.15 32.81
CA SER A 380 -19.75 -15.22 33.80
C SER A 380 -19.42 -14.70 35.21
N ARG A 381 -19.34 -13.38 35.42
CA ARG A 381 -19.09 -12.74 36.74
C ARG A 381 -20.34 -12.12 37.35
N VAL A 382 -21.46 -12.14 36.64
CA VAL A 382 -22.81 -11.78 37.10
C VAL A 382 -23.57 -13.07 37.33
#